data_AF-A0AA87XZ74-F1
#
_entry.id   AF-A0AA87XZ74-F1
#
_cell.length_a   1.000
_cell.length_b   1.000
_cell.length_c   1.000
_cell.angle_alpha   90.00
_cell.angle_beta   90.00
_cell.angle_gamma   90.00
#
_symmetry.space_group_name_H-M   'P 1'
#
loop_
_entity.id
_entity.type
_entity.pdbx_description
1 polymer ?
#
loop_
_entity_poly.entity_id
_entity_poly.type
_entity_poly.pdbx_seq_one_letter_code
_entity_poly.pdbx_strand_id
1 'polypeptide(L)'
;MGYHVTILRTEAGVRQPITEDEVRSAIVPMAGRLEIIPGAKEWCLGQPGLGDDSEALWLDDGELWTKNPSEPFVALMIELAGYLGARVRGDEGETYRSLDDVYIHPDDKADPHAADAPGPGNVRIAWGTWWRRGVLGFVIVVAVVQLYRHLA
;
A
#
# COMPACT_ATOMS: atom_id res chain seq x y z
N MET A 1 0.25 -16.60 -5.96
CA MET A 1 -0.58 -15.93 -4.94
C MET A 1 -0.02 -14.52 -4.80
N GLY A 2 -0.85 -13.50 -4.93
CA GLY A 2 -0.41 -12.09 -4.80
C GLY A 2 -0.81 -11.57 -3.43
N TYR A 3 0.01 -10.70 -2.88
CA TYR A 3 -0.23 -10.02 -1.61
C TYR A 3 -1.13 -8.80 -1.86
N HIS A 4 -2.20 -8.63 -1.10
CA HIS A 4 -3.05 -7.44 -1.16
C HIS A 4 -2.87 -6.59 0.07
N VAL A 5 -3.05 -5.29 -0.14
CA VAL A 5 -3.08 -4.30 0.91
C VAL A 5 -4.33 -3.48 0.74
N THR A 6 -5.04 -3.26 1.84
CA THR A 6 -6.36 -2.63 1.85
C THR A 6 -6.41 -1.49 2.86
N ILE A 7 -6.93 -0.33 2.46
CA ILE A 7 -7.37 0.74 3.33
C ILE A 7 -8.83 0.48 3.68
N LEU A 8 -9.10 0.35 4.97
CA LEU A 8 -10.43 0.09 5.51
C LEU A 8 -10.63 0.84 6.82
N ARG A 9 -11.89 1.10 7.15
CA ARG A 9 -12.28 1.77 8.40
C ARG A 9 -13.21 0.85 9.19
N THR A 10 -12.88 0.61 10.45
CA THR A 10 -13.77 -0.10 11.37
C THR A 10 -13.91 0.70 12.66
N GLU A 11 -15.09 0.63 13.26
CA GLU A 11 -15.37 1.18 14.57
C GLU A 11 -16.12 0.13 15.38
N ALA A 12 -15.56 -0.24 16.54
CA ALA A 12 -16.11 -1.29 17.41
C ALA A 12 -16.37 -2.63 16.68
N GLY A 13 -15.49 -3.01 15.74
CA GLY A 13 -15.63 -4.23 14.95
C GLY A 13 -16.64 -4.15 13.80
N VAL A 14 -17.30 -3.00 13.59
CA VAL A 14 -18.22 -2.78 12.48
C VAL A 14 -17.48 -2.07 11.36
N ARG A 15 -17.58 -2.58 10.13
CA ARG A 15 -17.01 -1.94 8.93
C ARG A 15 -17.77 -0.66 8.62
N GLN A 16 -17.02 0.42 8.38
CA GLN A 16 -17.55 1.69 7.90
C GLN A 16 -17.10 1.91 6.47
N PRO A 17 -18.04 1.97 5.50
CA PRO A 17 -17.67 2.13 4.10
C PRO A 17 -17.00 3.48 3.88
N ILE A 18 -15.98 3.49 3.02
CA ILE A 18 -15.32 4.69 2.51
C ILE A 18 -16.00 5.06 1.19
N THR A 19 -16.50 6.28 1.10
CA THR A 19 -17.24 6.77 -0.09
C THR A 19 -16.31 7.47 -1.08
N GLU A 20 -16.71 7.54 -2.36
CA GLU A 20 -15.96 8.27 -3.38
C GLU A 20 -15.72 9.75 -3.03
N ASP A 21 -16.70 10.41 -2.39
CA ASP A 21 -16.60 11.81 -1.99
C ASP A 21 -15.59 12.02 -0.85
N GLU A 22 -15.52 11.07 0.10
CA GLU A 22 -14.48 11.06 1.12
C GLU A 22 -13.10 10.89 0.49
N VAL A 23 -12.94 9.95 -0.44
CA VAL A 23 -11.66 9.75 -1.12
C VAL A 23 -11.25 10.97 -1.92
N ARG A 24 -12.19 11.57 -2.68
CA ARG A 24 -11.94 12.81 -3.42
C ARG A 24 -11.46 13.94 -2.52
N SER A 25 -12.03 14.04 -1.31
CA SER A 25 -11.62 15.05 -0.32
C SER A 25 -10.26 14.72 0.30
N ALA A 26 -9.97 13.44 0.53
CA ALA A 26 -8.74 12.96 1.16
C ALA A 26 -7.49 13.07 0.25
N ILE A 27 -7.66 13.03 -1.08
CA ILE A 27 -6.53 13.17 -2.02
C ILE A 27 -6.12 14.64 -2.25
N VAL A 28 -6.99 15.62 -1.98
CA VAL A 28 -6.69 17.07 -2.12
C VAL A 28 -5.41 17.48 -1.37
N PRO A 29 -5.22 17.15 -0.08
CA PRO A 29 -3.99 17.49 0.64
C PRO A 29 -2.76 16.73 0.15
N MET A 30 -2.90 15.68 -0.65
CA MET A 30 -1.77 14.90 -1.18
C MET A 30 -1.06 15.58 -2.37
N ALA A 31 -1.54 16.75 -2.80
CA ALA A 31 -0.88 17.65 -3.76
C ALA A 31 -0.54 16.98 -5.11
N GLY A 32 -1.46 16.19 -5.67
CA GLY A 32 -1.30 15.56 -6.98
C GLY A 32 -0.43 14.31 -6.99
N ARG A 33 -0.03 13.77 -5.83
CA ARG A 33 0.65 12.47 -5.76
C ARG A 33 -0.28 11.29 -6.07
N LEU A 34 -1.58 11.46 -5.84
CA LEU A 34 -2.64 10.54 -6.23
C LEU A 34 -3.74 11.31 -6.94
N GLU A 35 -4.21 10.78 -8.05
CA GLU A 35 -5.30 11.33 -8.84
C GLU A 35 -6.27 10.24 -9.29
N ILE A 36 -7.54 10.62 -9.48
CA ILE A 36 -8.55 9.73 -10.02
C ILE A 36 -8.23 9.49 -11.49
N ILE A 37 -8.11 8.22 -11.90
CA ILE A 37 -7.81 7.87 -13.30
C ILE A 37 -9.10 8.01 -14.12
N PRO A 38 -9.20 9.00 -15.03
CA PRO A 38 -10.40 9.19 -15.82
C PRO A 38 -10.56 8.08 -16.87
N GLY A 39 -11.78 7.59 -17.05
CA GLY A 39 -12.08 6.59 -18.09
C GLY A 39 -11.72 5.15 -17.75
N ALA A 40 -11.23 4.89 -16.52
CA ALA A 40 -11.16 3.53 -16.01
C ALA A 40 -12.57 2.93 -15.87
N LYS A 41 -12.70 1.62 -16.10
CA LYS A 41 -13.97 0.89 -15.97
C LYS A 41 -14.45 0.83 -14.52
N GLU A 42 -13.51 0.85 -13.59
CA GLU A 42 -13.71 0.81 -12.14
C GLU A 42 -13.08 2.06 -11.52
N TRP A 43 -13.61 2.49 -10.37
CA TRP A 43 -13.15 3.70 -9.71
C TRP A 43 -11.78 3.44 -9.08
N CYS A 44 -10.73 4.07 -9.60
CA CYS A 44 -9.37 3.89 -9.11
C CYS A 44 -8.56 5.19 -9.06
N LEU A 45 -7.59 5.19 -8.15
CA LEU A 45 -6.58 6.23 -8.01
C LEU A 45 -5.24 5.71 -8.56
N GLY A 46 -4.45 6.62 -9.13
CA GLY A 46 -3.08 6.33 -9.57
C GLY A 46 -2.16 7.53 -9.37
N GLN A 47 -0.88 7.32 -9.62
CA GLN A 47 0.17 8.33 -9.60
C GLN A 47 0.32 8.95 -11.00
N PRO A 48 -0.09 10.21 -11.22
CA PRO A 48 -0.12 10.80 -12.56
C PRO A 48 1.28 10.90 -13.20
N GLY A 49 2.35 10.96 -12.40
CA GLY A 49 3.73 11.04 -12.88
C GLY A 49 4.32 9.74 -13.42
N LEU A 50 3.65 8.59 -13.23
CA LEU A 50 4.15 7.27 -13.65
C LEU A 50 3.44 6.72 -14.90
N GLY A 51 2.31 7.31 -15.32
CA GLY A 51 1.58 6.84 -16.49
C GLY A 51 1.17 5.37 -16.38
N ASP A 52 1.51 4.57 -17.38
CA ASP A 52 1.18 3.13 -17.44
C ASP A 52 1.92 2.29 -16.39
N ASP A 53 3.03 2.80 -15.84
CA ASP A 53 3.76 2.15 -14.74
C ASP A 53 3.18 2.52 -13.36
N SER A 54 2.09 3.28 -13.32
CA SER A 54 1.43 3.65 -12.07
C SER A 54 0.83 2.44 -11.40
N GLU A 55 1.15 2.29 -10.11
CA GLU A 55 0.35 1.46 -9.21
C GLU A 55 -1.03 2.09 -9.05
N ALA A 56 -2.05 1.24 -8.96
CA ALA A 56 -3.44 1.67 -8.87
C ALA A 56 -4.05 1.20 -7.56
N LEU A 57 -4.93 2.03 -7.02
CA LEU A 57 -5.71 1.77 -5.83
C LEU A 57 -7.19 1.73 -6.23
N TRP A 58 -7.82 0.59 -6.10
CA TRP A 58 -9.21 0.38 -6.51
C TRP A 58 -10.15 0.57 -5.32
N LEU A 59 -11.20 1.37 -5.50
CA LEU A 59 -12.28 1.48 -4.53
C LEU A 59 -13.35 0.43 -4.86
N ASP A 60 -13.57 -0.51 -3.96
CA ASP A 60 -14.60 -1.55 -4.08
C ASP A 60 -15.20 -1.86 -2.71
N ASP A 61 -16.52 -2.02 -2.65
CA ASP A 61 -17.31 -2.26 -1.42
C ASP A 61 -16.96 -1.36 -0.22
N GLY A 62 -16.59 -0.10 -0.48
CA GLY A 62 -16.21 0.86 0.55
C GLY A 62 -14.81 0.64 1.14
N GLU A 63 -13.95 -0.11 0.48
CA GLU A 63 -12.55 -0.34 0.82
C GLU A 63 -11.66 0.04 -0.36
N LEU A 64 -10.45 0.54 -0.09
CA LEU A 64 -9.48 0.79 -1.15
C LEU A 64 -8.39 -0.27 -1.12
N TRP A 65 -8.21 -1.03 -2.19
CA TRP A 65 -7.23 -2.10 -2.22
C TRP A 65 -6.27 -1.97 -3.38
N THR A 66 -5.11 -2.60 -3.23
CA THR A 66 -4.13 -2.76 -4.30
C THR A 66 -3.42 -4.10 -4.16
N LYS A 67 -2.77 -4.53 -5.24
CA LYS A 67 -2.13 -5.84 -5.33
C LYS A 67 -0.63 -5.68 -5.57
N ASN A 68 0.15 -6.34 -4.72
CA ASN A 68 1.60 -6.32 -4.66
C ASN A 68 2.18 -4.89 -4.70
N PRO A 69 1.71 -3.98 -3.81
CA PRO A 69 2.20 -2.61 -3.85
C PRO A 69 3.69 -2.53 -3.49
N SER A 70 4.37 -1.55 -4.05
CA SER A 70 5.72 -1.18 -3.65
C SER A 70 5.71 -0.52 -2.27
N GLU A 71 6.83 -0.56 -1.54
CA GLU A 71 6.95 0.14 -0.25
C GLU A 71 6.64 1.65 -0.35
N PRO A 72 7.10 2.39 -1.38
CA PRO A 72 6.68 3.78 -1.58
C PRO A 72 5.17 3.94 -1.74
N PHE A 73 4.49 3.00 -2.40
CA PHE A 73 3.05 3.06 -2.58
C PHE A 73 2.30 2.72 -1.28
N VAL A 74 2.79 1.77 -0.49
CA VAL A 74 2.25 1.51 0.86
C VAL A 74 2.38 2.75 1.75
N ALA A 75 3.48 3.51 1.65
CA ALA A 75 3.60 4.77 2.38
C ALA A 75 2.54 5.80 1.97
N LEU A 76 2.23 5.89 0.66
CA LEU A 76 1.13 6.73 0.17
C LEU A 76 -0.23 6.24 0.68
N MET A 77 -0.44 4.93 0.76
CA MET A 77 -1.66 4.35 1.33
C MET A 77 -1.81 4.68 2.81
N ILE A 78 -0.72 4.62 3.60
CA ILE A 78 -0.73 4.97 5.03
C ILE A 78 -1.11 6.44 5.21
N GLU A 79 -0.54 7.31 4.37
CA GLU A 79 -0.86 8.73 4.39
C GLU A 79 -2.33 8.99 4.01
N LEU A 80 -2.81 8.37 2.92
CA LEU A 80 -4.21 8.45 2.49
C LEU A 80 -5.17 7.96 3.58
N ALA A 81 -4.84 6.83 4.23
CA ALA A 81 -5.61 6.30 5.34
C ALA A 81 -5.71 7.30 6.50
N GLY A 82 -4.64 8.05 6.78
CA GLY A 82 -4.64 9.13 7.78
C GLY A 82 -5.67 10.22 7.47
N TYR A 83 -5.80 10.63 6.20
CA TYR A 83 -6.82 11.61 5.79
C TYR A 83 -8.25 11.06 5.83
N LEU A 84 -8.41 9.75 5.60
CA LEU A 84 -9.71 9.06 5.62
C LEU A 84 -10.19 8.68 7.04
N GLY A 85 -9.32 8.83 8.05
CA GLY A 85 -9.57 8.25 9.38
C GLY A 85 -9.68 6.72 9.33
N ALA A 86 -8.97 6.10 8.40
CA ALA A 86 -8.95 4.67 8.12
C ALA A 86 -7.60 4.05 8.53
N ARG A 87 -7.42 2.75 8.27
CA ARG A 87 -6.16 2.04 8.48
C ARG A 87 -5.78 1.21 7.26
N VAL A 88 -4.49 1.03 7.06
CA VAL A 88 -3.94 0.12 6.04
C VAL A 88 -3.75 -1.26 6.68
N ARG A 89 -4.31 -2.29 6.07
CA ARG A 89 -4.23 -3.70 6.49
C ARG A 89 -3.65 -4.56 5.38
N GLY A 90 -2.72 -5.44 5.73
CA GLY A 90 -2.20 -6.50 4.87
C GLY A 90 -3.08 -7.75 4.84
N ASP A 91 -2.79 -8.66 3.92
CA ASP A 91 -3.50 -9.94 3.80
C ASP A 91 -3.33 -10.86 5.02
N GLU A 92 -2.26 -10.68 5.82
CA GLU A 92 -2.03 -11.47 7.04
C GLU A 92 -2.74 -10.87 8.28
N GLY A 93 -3.53 -9.80 8.09
CA GLY A 93 -4.25 -9.11 9.16
C GLY A 93 -3.39 -8.10 9.93
N GLU A 94 -2.17 -7.85 9.48
CA GLU A 94 -1.31 -6.81 10.03
C GLU A 94 -1.80 -5.42 9.61
N THR A 95 -1.88 -4.50 10.56
CA THR A 95 -2.19 -3.09 10.32
C THR A 95 -0.91 -2.29 10.33
N TYR A 96 -0.71 -1.45 9.31
CA TYR A 96 0.44 -0.57 9.20
C TYR A 96 0.22 0.72 9.97
N ARG A 97 1.11 1.01 10.93
CA ARG A 97 1.26 2.35 11.52
C ARG A 97 2.31 3.16 10.76
N SER A 98 3.35 2.50 10.29
CA SER A 98 4.37 3.02 9.37
C SER A 98 4.94 1.85 8.55
N LEU A 99 5.87 2.12 7.63
CA LEU A 99 6.55 1.04 6.88
C LEU A 99 7.33 0.07 7.79
N ASP A 100 7.82 0.55 8.94
CA ASP A 100 8.65 -0.23 9.87
C ASP A 100 7.88 -0.67 11.14
N ASP A 101 6.59 -0.32 11.26
CA ASP A 101 5.78 -0.58 12.45
C ASP A 101 4.39 -1.07 12.07
N VAL A 102 4.12 -2.34 12.38
CA VAL A 102 2.85 -3.01 12.16
C VAL A 102 2.32 -3.62 13.45
N TYR A 103 0.99 -3.72 13.56
CA TYR A 103 0.33 -4.30 14.73
C TYR A 103 -0.98 -5.00 14.32
N ILE A 104 -1.46 -5.93 15.12
CA ILE A 104 -2.79 -6.53 14.93
C ILE A 104 -3.84 -5.62 15.58
N HIS A 105 -4.79 -5.10 14.80
CA HIS A 105 -5.85 -4.26 15.33
C HIS A 105 -6.84 -5.11 16.16
N PRO A 106 -7.35 -4.62 17.31
CA PRO A 106 -8.33 -5.36 18.13
C PRO A 106 -9.57 -5.80 17.34
N ASP A 107 -10.07 -4.95 16.44
CA ASP A 107 -11.20 -5.28 15.57
C ASP A 107 -10.94 -6.46 14.62
N ASP A 108 -9.67 -6.77 14.29
CA ASP A 108 -9.32 -7.92 13.46
C ASP A 108 -9.19 -9.22 14.28
N LYS A 109 -9.11 -9.14 15.62
CA LYS A 109 -9.07 -10.32 16.52
C LYS A 109 -10.43 -10.97 16.72
N ALA A 110 -11.52 -10.31 16.32
CA ALA A 110 -12.87 -10.82 16.45
C ALA A 110 -13.22 -11.85 15.36
N ASP A 111 -12.30 -12.15 14.44
CA ASP A 111 -12.48 -13.18 13.42
C ASP A 111 -12.07 -14.56 14.00
N PRO A 112 -13.01 -15.50 14.25
CA PRO A 112 -12.71 -16.79 14.88
C PRO A 112 -11.79 -17.70 14.06
N HIS A 113 -11.44 -17.32 12.82
CA HIS A 113 -10.43 -17.98 11.99
C HIS A 113 -9.00 -17.44 12.18
N ALA A 114 -8.79 -16.33 12.89
CA ALA A 114 -7.47 -15.71 13.11
C ALA A 114 -6.74 -16.20 14.37
N ALA A 115 -7.27 -17.21 15.06
CA ALA A 115 -6.81 -17.65 16.38
C ALA A 115 -5.40 -18.32 16.41
N ASP A 116 -4.72 -18.48 15.27
CA ASP A 116 -3.39 -19.10 15.19
C ASP A 116 -2.22 -18.08 15.06
N ALA A 117 -2.48 -16.77 15.06
CA ALA A 117 -1.40 -15.78 14.98
C ALA A 117 -0.79 -15.43 16.36
N PRO A 118 0.56 -15.37 16.49
CA PRO A 118 1.24 -15.13 17.76
C PRO A 118 0.94 -13.73 18.33
N GLY A 119 0.88 -13.65 19.67
CA GLY A 119 0.34 -12.52 20.44
C GLY A 119 1.02 -11.15 20.28
N PRO A 120 0.61 -10.14 21.08
CA PRO A 120 0.96 -8.73 20.89
C PRO A 120 2.41 -8.46 21.30
N GLY A 121 3.36 -8.92 20.49
CA GLY A 121 4.69 -8.35 20.43
C GLY A 121 4.68 -7.25 19.38
N ASN A 122 5.47 -6.21 19.57
CA ASN A 122 5.84 -5.29 18.49
C ASN A 122 6.47 -6.14 17.39
N VAL A 123 5.69 -6.57 16.41
CA VAL A 123 6.19 -7.35 15.30
C VAL A 123 6.91 -6.35 14.42
N ARG A 124 8.20 -6.14 14.70
CA ARG A 124 9.15 -5.63 13.73
C ARG A 124 9.21 -6.68 12.63
N ILE A 125 8.21 -6.73 11.76
CA ILE A 125 8.29 -7.54 10.54
C ILE A 125 9.38 -6.85 9.74
N ALA A 126 10.58 -7.45 9.80
CA ALA A 126 11.74 -7.02 9.08
C ALA A 126 11.50 -7.30 7.58
N TRP A 127 10.70 -6.45 6.93
CA TRP A 127 10.65 -6.32 5.47
C TRP A 127 12.05 -5.98 4.90
N GLY A 128 12.96 -5.46 5.72
CA GLY A 128 14.26 -4.90 5.33
C GLY A 128 15.40 -5.84 4.91
N THR A 129 15.21 -7.13 4.58
CA THR A 129 16.35 -7.98 4.14
C THR A 129 16.23 -8.78 2.84
N TRP A 130 15.05 -8.99 2.25
CA TRP A 130 14.97 -9.80 1.01
C TRP A 130 14.90 -8.99 -0.30
N TRP A 131 14.37 -7.76 -0.32
CA TRP A 131 14.28 -6.98 -1.58
C TRP A 131 15.46 -6.04 -1.83
N ARG A 132 16.33 -5.84 -0.83
CA ARG A 132 17.56 -5.04 -0.93
C ARG A 132 18.63 -5.59 -1.90
N ARG A 133 18.35 -6.70 -2.59
CA ARG A 133 19.19 -7.27 -3.66
C ARG A 133 18.79 -6.84 -5.08
N GLY A 134 17.64 -6.20 -5.28
CA GLY A 134 17.18 -5.80 -6.63
C GLY A 134 17.83 -4.53 -7.19
N VAL A 135 18.20 -3.57 -6.33
CA VAL A 135 18.67 -2.24 -6.79
C VAL A 135 20.17 -2.21 -7.11
N LEU A 136 20.99 -3.11 -6.53
CA LEU A 136 22.43 -3.13 -6.81
C LEU A 136 22.78 -3.80 -8.15
N GLY A 137 21.93 -4.68 -8.68
CA GLY A 137 22.13 -5.31 -9.98
C GLY A 137 22.00 -4.33 -11.15
N PHE A 138 21.06 -3.39 -11.07
CA PHE A 138 20.77 -2.47 -12.17
C PHE A 138 21.87 -1.40 -12.36
N VAL A 139 22.45 -0.89 -11.26
CA VAL A 139 23.56 0.08 -11.34
C VAL A 139 24.83 -0.53 -11.95
N ILE A 140 25.12 -1.80 -11.64
CA ILE A 140 26.29 -2.50 -12.22
C ILE A 140 26.08 -2.75 -13.72
N VAL A 141 24.89 -3.16 -14.16
CA VAL A 141 24.61 -3.42 -15.58
C VAL A 141 24.70 -2.14 -16.41
N VAL A 142 24.19 -1.01 -15.92
CA VAL A 142 24.30 0.29 -16.63
C VAL A 142 25.76 0.77 -16.68
N ALA A 143 26.54 0.59 -15.62
CA ALA A 143 27.95 0.97 -15.60
C ALA A 143 28.81 0.12 -16.56
N VAL A 144 28.54 -1.19 -16.66
CA VAL A 144 29.26 -2.08 -17.58
C VAL A 144 28.94 -1.75 -19.05
N VAL A 145 27.68 -1.42 -19.36
CA VAL A 145 27.28 -1.03 -20.74
C VAL A 145 27.87 0.33 -21.14
N GLN A 146 27.93 1.30 -20.22
CA GLN A 146 28.57 2.60 -20.46
C GLN A 146 30.09 2.46 -20.67
N LEU A 147 30.76 1.58 -19.93
CA LEU A 147 32.20 1.36 -20.07
C LEU A 147 32.56 0.66 -21.39
N TYR A 148 31.74 -0.29 -21.85
CA TYR A 148 31.95 -0.96 -23.15
C TYR A 148 31.75 -0.02 -24.34
N ARG A 149 30.84 0.95 -24.26
CA ARG A 149 30.62 1.95 -25.33
C ARG A 149 31.74 2.98 -25.45
N HIS A 150 32.58 3.13 -24.44
CA HIS A 150 33.67 4.10 -24.44
C HIS A 150 35.02 3.51 -24.85
N LEU A 151 35.12 2.17 -24.89
CA LEU A 151 36.32 1.40 -25.24
C LEU A 151 36.26 0.72 -26.63
N ALA A 152 35.10 0.79 -27.31
CA ALA A 152 34.91 0.37 -28.70
C ALA A 152 34.78 1.59 -29.61
#